data_AF-A0A8S2W5F6-F1
#
_entry.id   AF-A0A8S2W5F6-F1
#
_cell.length_a   1.000
_cell.length_b   1.000
_cell.length_c   1.000
_cell.angle_alpha   90.00
_cell.angle_beta   90.00
_cell.angle_gamma   90.00
#
_symmetry.space_group_name_H-M   'P 1'
#
loop_
_entity.id
_entity.type
_entity.pdbx_description
1 polymer ?
#
loop_
_entity_poly.entity_id
_entity_poly.type
_entity_poly.pdbx_seq_one_letter_code
_entity_poly.pdbx_strand_id
1 'polypeptide(L)'
;MNGIPPHIEHGLVADDTALWTSSHQLTNLNDRLQQPINEFEKWCKAWKLKLQPIKTELVHFSIHPRKKYKNPVQVKVENITIQP
;
A
#
# COMPACT_ATOMS: atom_id res chain seq x y z
N MET A 1 -12.26 -0.92 9.35
CA MET A 1 -11.10 0.02 9.34
C MET A 1 -11.62 1.36 9.84
N ASN A 2 -11.37 1.72 11.10
CA ASN A 2 -11.87 3.01 11.61
C ASN A 2 -10.95 4.12 11.12
N GLY A 3 -11.43 4.93 10.18
CA GLY A 3 -10.74 6.10 9.63
C GLY A 3 -9.66 5.75 8.60
N ILE A 4 -10.02 5.77 7.33
CA ILE A 4 -9.03 5.74 6.25
C ILE A 4 -8.31 7.09 6.26
N PRO A 5 -6.95 7.11 6.24
CA PRO A 5 -6.19 8.35 6.19
C PRO A 5 -6.59 9.21 4.99
N PRO A 6 -6.52 10.54 5.08
CA PRO A 6 -6.81 11.42 3.95
C PRO A 6 -5.90 11.10 2.77
N HIS A 7 -6.43 11.25 1.56
CA HIS A 7 -5.75 10.94 0.29
C HIS A 7 -5.46 9.45 0.05
N ILE A 8 -6.10 8.56 0.80
CA ILE A 8 -6.12 7.13 0.53
C ILE A 8 -7.52 6.73 0.08
N GLU A 9 -7.55 5.94 -0.98
CA GLU A 9 -8.75 5.28 -1.46
C GLU A 9 -8.54 3.77 -1.34
N HIS A 10 -9.65 3.03 -1.29
CA HIS A 10 -9.62 1.58 -1.12
C HIS A 10 -10.80 0.91 -1.81
N GLY A 11 -10.61 -0.36 -2.12
CA GLY A 11 -11.64 -1.24 -2.67
C GLY A 11 -11.58 -2.58 -1.95
N LEU A 12 -12.75 -3.13 -1.65
CA LEU A 12 -12.91 -4.41 -0.98
C LEU A 12 -13.82 -5.30 -1.83
N VAL A 13 -13.34 -6.50 -2.13
CA VAL A 13 -14.13 -7.54 -2.80
C VAL A 13 -13.83 -8.86 -2.10
N ALA A 14 -14.80 -9.38 -1.34
CA ALA A 14 -14.59 -10.56 -0.49
C ALA A 14 -13.35 -10.41 0.42
N ASP A 15 -12.36 -11.29 0.30
CA ASP A 15 -11.09 -11.24 1.03
C ASP A 15 -10.00 -10.39 0.34
N ASP A 16 -10.23 -9.99 -0.92
CA ASP A 16 -9.31 -9.13 -1.66
C ASP A 16 -9.48 -7.67 -1.26
N THR A 17 -8.35 -7.01 -1.02
CA THR A 17 -8.26 -5.60 -0.65
C THR A 17 -7.27 -4.88 -1.55
N ALA A 18 -7.70 -3.75 -2.12
CA ALA A 18 -6.84 -2.84 -2.85
C ALA A 18 -6.77 -1.49 -2.12
N LEU A 19 -5.57 -0.92 -2.04
CA LEU A 19 -5.29 0.40 -1.48
C LEU A 19 -4.54 1.23 -2.51
N TRP A 20 -4.94 2.48 -2.72
CA TRP A 20 -4.25 3.38 -3.64
C TRP A 20 -4.24 4.82 -3.16
N THR A 21 -3.23 5.56 -3.63
CA THR A 21 -3.04 7.00 -3.41
C THR A 21 -2.50 7.61 -4.68
N SER A 22 -2.63 8.93 -4.81
CA SER A 22 -1.96 9.72 -5.83
C SER A 22 -1.16 10.87 -5.20
N SER A 23 -0.09 11.27 -5.87
CA SER A 23 0.78 12.38 -5.47
C SER A 23 1.72 12.75 -6.62
N HIS A 24 2.18 14.01 -6.65
CA HIS A 24 3.23 14.46 -7.57
C HIS A 24 4.65 14.10 -7.09
N GLN A 25 4.80 13.69 -5.83
CA GLN A 25 6.08 13.33 -5.20
C GLN A 25 6.06 11.88 -4.73
N LEU A 26 7.09 11.11 -5.09
CA LEU A 26 7.22 9.68 -4.75
C LEU A 26 7.36 9.43 -3.25
N THR A 27 8.02 10.33 -2.51
CA THR A 27 8.14 10.24 -1.05
C THR A 27 6.76 10.22 -0.38
N ASN A 28 5.87 11.12 -0.81
CA ASN A 28 4.51 11.17 -0.28
C ASN A 28 3.70 9.91 -0.63
N LEU A 29 3.98 9.24 -1.75
CA LEU A 29 3.30 7.97 -2.07
C LEU A 29 3.66 6.89 -1.04
N ASN A 30 4.94 6.77 -0.67
CA ASN A 30 5.40 5.81 0.32
C ASN A 30 4.78 6.09 1.70
N ASP A 31 4.90 7.33 2.16
CA ASP A 31 4.41 7.72 3.49
C ASP A 31 2.90 7.53 3.60
N ARG A 32 2.15 7.94 2.57
CA ARG A 32 0.70 7.81 2.53
C ARG A 32 0.25 6.37 2.46
N LEU A 33 0.90 5.50 1.69
CA LEU A 33 0.53 4.08 1.60
C LEU A 33 0.92 3.27 2.83
N GLN A 34 2.05 3.58 3.47
CA GLN A 34 2.51 2.78 4.60
C GLN A 34 1.58 2.92 5.82
N GLN A 35 1.03 4.12 6.06
CA GLN A 35 0.11 4.36 7.17
C GLN A 35 -1.14 3.44 7.15
N PRO A 36 -1.97 3.39 6.09
CA PRO A 36 -3.14 2.51 6.03
C PRO A 36 -2.73 1.03 5.99
N ILE A 37 -1.59 0.65 5.42
CA ILE A 37 -1.09 -0.74 5.48
C ILE A 37 -0.84 -1.14 6.93
N ASN A 38 -0.17 -0.30 7.73
CA ASN A 38 0.08 -0.59 9.15
C ASN A 38 -1.24 -0.73 9.94
N GLU A 39 -2.22 0.12 9.66
CA GLU A 39 -3.55 0.02 10.31
C GLU A 39 -4.33 -1.21 9.83
N PHE A 40 -4.18 -1.59 8.56
CA PHE A 40 -4.77 -2.82 8.01
C PHE A 40 -4.17 -4.06 8.66
N GLU A 41 -2.84 -4.11 8.81
CA GLU A 41 -2.15 -5.18 9.52
C GLU A 41 -2.63 -5.32 10.97
N LYS A 42 -2.73 -4.21 11.70
CA LYS A 42 -3.26 -4.21 13.06
C LYS A 42 -4.69 -4.74 13.10
N TRP A 43 -5.53 -4.33 12.16
CA TRP A 43 -6.88 -4.84 12.02
C TRP A 43 -6.87 -6.35 11.74
N CYS A 44 -6.15 -6.83 10.72
CA CYS A 44 -6.01 -8.26 10.44
C CYS A 44 -5.58 -9.06 11.67
N LYS A 45 -4.57 -8.58 12.41
CA LYS A 45 -4.09 -9.22 13.65
C LYS A 45 -5.17 -9.29 14.73
N ALA A 46 -5.95 -8.22 14.93
CA ALA A 46 -7.06 -8.22 15.86
C ALA A 46 -8.14 -9.26 15.49
N TRP A 47 -8.33 -9.51 14.20
CA TRP A 47 -9.28 -10.48 13.66
C TRP A 47 -8.67 -11.87 13.41
N LYS A 48 -7.42 -12.11 13.82
CA LYS A 48 -6.66 -13.36 13.58
C LYS A 48 -6.55 -13.72 12.08
N LEU A 49 -6.63 -12.72 11.21
CA LEU A 49 -6.37 -12.83 9.78
C LEU A 49 -4.86 -12.68 9.52
N LYS A 50 -4.37 -13.33 8.47
CA LYS A 50 -2.97 -13.26 8.06
C LYS A 50 -2.86 -12.71 6.65
N LEU A 51 -2.11 -11.63 6.48
CA LEU A 51 -1.73 -11.13 5.16
C LEU A 51 -0.73 -12.08 4.50
N GLN A 52 -0.76 -12.14 3.17
CA GLN A 52 0.18 -12.93 2.36
C GLN A 52 1.07 -12.00 1.54
N PRO A 53 2.18 -11.45 2.11
CA PRO A 53 3.03 -10.49 1.41
C PRO A 53 3.58 -11.01 0.07
N ILE A 54 3.81 -12.32 -0.04
CA ILE A 54 4.29 -12.99 -1.26
C ILE A 54 3.29 -12.85 -2.42
N LYS A 55 1.98 -12.79 -2.11
CA LYS A 55 0.91 -12.61 -3.09
C LYS A 55 0.44 -11.15 -3.20
N THR A 56 0.99 -10.26 -2.39
CA THR A 56 0.65 -8.85 -2.42
C THR A 56 1.53 -8.16 -3.46
N GLU A 57 0.90 -7.41 -4.36
CA GLU A 57 1.59 -6.67 -5.40
C GLU A 57 1.46 -5.16 -5.16
N LEU A 58 2.51 -4.41 -5.50
CA LEU A 58 2.50 -2.96 -5.53
C LEU A 58 2.61 -2.53 -6.99
N VAL A 59 1.67 -1.72 -7.47
CA VAL A 59 1.70 -1.23 -8.86
C VAL A 59 1.80 0.28 -8.86
N HIS A 60 2.79 0.83 -9.58
CA HIS A 60 3.00 2.27 -9.69
C HIS A 60 2.66 2.79 -11.09
N PHE A 61 1.57 3.55 -11.17
CA PHE A 61 1.13 4.21 -12.40
C PHE A 61 1.70 5.63 -12.50
N SER A 62 2.16 6.02 -13.69
CA SER A 62 2.61 7.37 -14.01
C SER A 62 2.26 7.71 -15.45
N ILE A 63 1.90 8.96 -15.71
CA ILE A 63 1.69 9.49 -17.07
C ILE A 63 3.00 9.41 -17.88
N HIS A 64 4.15 9.58 -17.20
CA HIS A 64 5.48 9.51 -17.80
C HIS A 64 6.31 8.43 -17.10
N PRO A 65 6.10 7.14 -17.44
CA PRO A 65 6.78 6.04 -16.78
C PRO A 65 8.29 6.08 -17.04
N ARG A 66 9.09 5.83 -16.01
CA ARG A 66 10.56 5.75 -16.11
C ARG A 66 11.01 4.31 -16.00
N LYS A 67 12.05 3.94 -16.74
CA LYS A 67 12.71 2.61 -16.61
C LYS A 67 13.30 2.39 -15.22
N LYS A 68 13.78 3.46 -14.57
CA LYS A 68 14.31 3.45 -13.20
C LYS A 68 13.93 4.75 -12.49
N TYR A 69 13.39 4.63 -11.29
CA TYR A 69 13.16 5.75 -10.38
C TYR A 69 14.33 5.83 -9.39
N LYS A 70 14.83 7.04 -9.12
CA LYS A 70 15.92 7.25 -8.14
C LYS A 70 15.48 6.78 -6.74
N ASN A 71 14.23 7.10 -6.38
CA ASN A 71 13.57 6.67 -5.16
C ASN A 71 12.28 5.96 -5.56
N PRO A 72 12.29 4.65 -5.83
CA PRO A 72 11.07 3.94 -6.22
C PRO A 72 10.07 3.92 -5.06
N VAL A 73 8.80 3.73 -5.39
CA VAL A 73 7.76 3.51 -4.38
C VAL A 73 8.04 2.17 -3.71
N GLN A 74 8.00 2.10 -2.38
CA GLN A 74 8.22 0.87 -1.63
C GLN A 74 7.37 0.91 -0.37
N VAL A 75 6.75 -0.22 -0.05
CA VAL A 75 5.97 -0.39 1.18
C VAL A 75 6.40 -1.67 1.88
N LYS A 76 6.07 -1.80 3.16
CA LYS A 76 6.30 -3.01 3.94
C LYS A 76 4.97 -3.64 4.32
N VAL A 77 4.85 -4.94 4.08
CA VAL A 77 3.71 -5.77 4.51
C VAL A 77 4.27 -6.96 5.28
N GLU A 78 3.87 -7.13 6.54
CA GLU A 78 4.42 -8.10 7.52
C GLU A 78 5.95 -8.10 7.53
N ASN A 79 6.55 -6.91 7.57
CA ASN A 79 8.00 -6.64 7.49
C ASN A 79 8.70 -7.04 6.19
N ILE A 80 7.97 -7.51 5.17
CA ILE A 80 8.50 -7.78 3.84
C ILE A 80 8.34 -6.53 2.97
N THR A 81 9.44 -6.07 2.38
CA THR A 81 9.41 -4.94 1.44
C THR A 81 8.81 -5.39 0.12
N ILE A 82 7.77 -4.68 -0.32
CA ILE A 82 7.12 -4.85 -1.62
C ILE A 82 7.50 -3.64 -2.48
N GLN A 83 7.93 -3.90 -3.71
CA GLN A 83 8.33 -2.90 -4.70
C GLN A 83 7.56 -3.17 -6.01
N PRO A 84 7.30 -2.13 -6.83
CA PRO A 84 6.70 -2.28 -8.15
C PRO A 84 7.64 -2.91 -9.18
#